data_AF-A0A7V2CIU7-F1
#
_entry.id   AF-A0A7V2CIU7-F1
#
_cell.length_a   1.000
_cell.length_b   1.000
_cell.length_c   1.000
_cell.angle_alpha   90.00
_cell.angle_beta   90.00
_cell.angle_gamma   90.00
#
_symmetry.space_group_name_H-M   'P 1'
#
loop_
_entity.id
_entity.type
_entity.pdbx_description
1 polymer ?
#
loop_
_entity_poly.entity_id
_entity_poly.type
_entity_poly.pdbx_seq_one_letter_code
_entity_poly.pdbx_strand_id
1 'polypeptide(L)'
;MVTVADVISRLGSACGAGIFAASGRASSISPGRGQRWRGEGRALWHRRRRVQEDQVMPEYYEFEVSLRHATPRIWRRFLISKKANFLKLHEAIQDACGWDHSHLLAFREWGRQGREFAGTPADVFMAPWEQPTPDASKVKLADFFEQPGHARCVYLYDFGDGWEHEVKRRKRVSCPESFKRRLIAGERAFPPEDCGGVWGYARCVEVVEGRLEDPEQLDWLGDWHPEHFDLEAIKKRFDR
;
A
#
# COMPACT_ATOMS: atom_id res chain seq x y z
N MET A 1 23.87 -11.22 -5.53
CA MET A 1 23.45 -9.82 -5.24
C MET A 1 22.88 -9.23 -6.50
N VAL A 2 21.56 -9.17 -6.60
CA VAL A 2 20.86 -8.51 -7.71
C VAL A 2 20.49 -7.12 -7.21
N THR A 3 20.95 -6.09 -7.91
CA THR A 3 20.74 -4.71 -7.46
C THR A 3 19.37 -4.20 -7.88
N VAL A 4 18.85 -3.20 -7.16
CA VAL A 4 17.51 -2.59 -7.32
C VAL A 4 17.24 -2.06 -8.75
N ALA A 5 18.27 -1.91 -9.59
CA ALA A 5 18.13 -1.49 -10.99
C ALA A 5 17.64 -2.60 -11.93
N ASP A 6 17.89 -3.88 -11.63
CA ASP A 6 17.63 -4.99 -12.57
C ASP A 6 16.13 -5.33 -12.71
N VAL A 7 15.31 -4.97 -11.73
CA VAL A 7 13.84 -5.16 -11.79
C VAL A 7 13.16 -4.07 -12.64
N ILE A 8 13.79 -2.91 -12.81
CA ILE A 8 13.25 -1.80 -13.62
C ILE A 8 13.58 -1.98 -15.12
N SER A 9 14.64 -2.72 -15.45
CA SER A 9 15.07 -2.95 -16.84
C SER A 9 14.14 -3.86 -17.66
N ARG A 10 13.27 -4.67 -17.04
CA ARG A 10 12.35 -5.57 -17.79
C ARG A 10 11.01 -4.93 -18.17
N LEU A 11 10.85 -3.61 -17.96
CA LEU A 11 9.63 -2.87 -18.30
C LEU A 11 9.89 -1.60 -19.13
N GLY A 12 10.98 -1.56 -19.90
CA GLY A 12 11.31 -0.43 -20.76
C GLY A 12 10.94 -0.64 -22.23
N SER A 13 9.72 -0.26 -22.65
CA SER A 13 9.51 0.41 -23.95
C SER A 13 8.08 0.93 -24.08
N ALA A 14 7.83 2.15 -23.61
CA ALA A 14 6.85 3.10 -24.17
C ALA A 14 6.66 4.31 -23.25
N CYS A 15 7.70 5.14 -23.09
CA CYS A 15 7.52 6.52 -22.66
C CYS A 15 8.37 7.41 -23.59
N GLY A 16 7.82 7.65 -24.79
CA GLY A 16 8.37 8.64 -25.71
C GLY A 16 7.92 10.03 -25.30
N ALA A 17 8.87 10.91 -25.00
CA ALA A 17 8.68 12.34 -24.85
C ALA A 17 8.32 12.97 -26.22
N GLY A 18 7.19 13.67 -26.30
CA GLY A 18 6.79 14.46 -27.46
C GLY A 18 6.88 15.95 -27.17
N ILE A 19 7.98 16.57 -27.61
CA ILE A 19 8.23 18.01 -27.58
C ILE A 19 7.56 18.67 -28.79
N PHE A 20 6.95 19.83 -28.56
CA PHE A 20 6.37 20.73 -29.56
C PHE A 20 7.38 21.20 -30.63
N ALA A 21 6.95 21.27 -31.89
CA ALA A 21 7.45 22.26 -32.84
C ALA A 21 6.40 22.58 -33.90
N ALA A 22 5.96 23.84 -33.90
CA ALA A 22 5.18 24.45 -34.97
C ALA A 22 6.09 25.33 -35.82
N SER A 23 6.11 25.10 -37.13
CA SER A 23 6.46 26.02 -38.23
C SER A 23 6.36 25.16 -39.50
N GLY A 24 5.93 25.59 -40.67
CA GLY A 24 5.60 26.88 -41.25
C GLY A 24 5.89 26.73 -42.75
N ARG A 25 4.95 27.17 -43.60
CA ARG A 25 5.17 27.93 -44.87
C ARG A 25 4.07 27.64 -45.89
N ALA A 26 3.48 28.74 -46.33
CA ALA A 26 2.62 28.85 -47.48
C ALA A 26 3.43 28.70 -48.78
N SER A 27 2.76 28.21 -49.82
CA SER A 27 3.19 28.41 -51.20
C SER A 27 1.96 28.57 -52.08
N SER A 28 2.00 29.63 -52.87
CA SER A 28 0.99 30.19 -53.76
C SER A 28 0.97 29.50 -55.12
N ILE A 29 -0.22 29.17 -55.64
CA ILE A 29 -0.48 29.02 -57.07
C ILE A 29 -1.90 29.53 -57.38
N SER A 30 -2.02 30.44 -58.35
CA SER A 30 -3.26 31.05 -58.86
C SER A 30 -3.76 30.33 -60.14
N PRO A 31 -4.88 30.69 -60.81
CA PRO A 31 -6.00 29.77 -61.00
C PRO A 31 -6.24 29.35 -62.46
N GLY A 32 -6.69 28.10 -62.66
CA GLY A 32 -7.24 27.61 -63.94
C GLY A 32 -8.77 27.54 -63.89
N ARG A 33 -9.43 28.25 -64.80
CA ARG A 33 -10.88 28.19 -65.06
C ARG A 33 -11.25 26.86 -65.70
N GLY A 34 -12.33 26.22 -65.21
CA GLY A 34 -12.86 25.01 -65.85
C GLY A 34 -14.12 24.45 -65.18
N GLN A 35 -15.27 25.02 -65.56
CA GLN A 35 -16.57 24.37 -65.73
C GLN A 35 -17.26 23.59 -64.58
N ARG A 36 -18.43 24.14 -64.27
CA ARG A 36 -19.62 23.62 -63.59
C ARG A 36 -19.98 22.17 -63.95
N TRP A 37 -20.04 21.31 -62.93
CA TRP A 37 -20.88 20.10 -62.91
C TRP A 37 -21.62 20.01 -61.58
N ARG A 38 -22.94 19.84 -61.66
CA ARG A 38 -23.82 19.47 -60.55
C ARG A 38 -23.67 17.97 -60.32
N GLY A 39 -23.47 17.56 -59.07
CA GLY A 39 -23.47 16.17 -58.64
C GLY A 39 -23.59 16.12 -57.13
N GLU A 40 -24.80 15.82 -56.68
CA GLU A 40 -25.14 15.56 -55.29
C GLU A 40 -24.33 14.38 -54.75
N GLY A 41 -23.85 14.51 -53.52
CA GLY A 41 -23.05 13.49 -52.87
C GLY A 41 -22.49 14.01 -51.57
N ARG A 42 -23.37 14.35 -50.61
CA ARG A 42 -22.97 14.56 -49.21
C ARG A 42 -22.50 13.22 -48.66
N ALA A 43 -21.25 12.86 -48.93
CA ALA A 43 -20.54 11.85 -48.16
C ALA A 43 -20.35 12.42 -46.76
N LEU A 44 -21.27 12.04 -45.87
CA LEU A 44 -21.11 12.20 -44.42
C LEU A 44 -19.90 11.37 -44.01
N TRP A 45 -18.73 12.01 -44.01
CA TRP A 45 -17.57 11.50 -43.29
C TRP A 45 -17.91 11.54 -41.81
N HIS A 46 -18.57 10.50 -41.31
CA HIS A 46 -18.49 10.18 -39.90
C HIS A 46 -17.04 9.76 -39.64
N ARG A 47 -16.18 10.76 -39.42
CA ARG A 47 -14.96 10.57 -38.67
C ARG A 47 -15.44 10.07 -37.30
N ARG A 48 -15.54 8.75 -37.14
CA ARG A 48 -15.55 8.12 -35.81
C ARG A 48 -14.28 8.64 -35.16
N ARG A 49 -14.41 9.69 -34.34
CA ARG A 49 -13.45 9.94 -33.27
C ARG A 49 -13.45 8.63 -32.50
N ARG A 50 -12.42 7.81 -32.74
CA ARG A 50 -12.02 6.80 -31.77
C ARG A 50 -11.72 7.65 -30.54
N VAL A 51 -12.69 7.74 -29.63
CA VAL A 51 -12.43 8.25 -28.28
C VAL A 51 -11.34 7.30 -27.80
N GLN A 52 -10.11 7.79 -27.72
CA GLN A 52 -9.14 7.16 -26.84
C GLN A 52 -9.81 7.28 -25.48
N GLU A 53 -10.48 6.21 -25.06
CA GLU A 53 -10.78 6.02 -23.65
C GLU A 53 -9.43 6.17 -22.97
N ASP A 54 -9.22 7.32 -22.32
CA ASP A 54 -8.09 7.50 -21.41
C ASP A 54 -8.18 6.33 -20.44
N GLN A 55 -7.33 5.32 -20.66
CA GLN A 55 -7.23 4.17 -19.78
C GLN A 55 -6.77 4.72 -18.45
N VAL A 56 -7.72 4.96 -17.55
CA VAL A 56 -7.43 5.44 -16.19
C VAL A 56 -6.64 4.35 -15.50
N MET A 57 -5.32 4.51 -15.46
CA MET A 57 -4.44 3.56 -14.80
C MET A 57 -4.75 3.54 -13.30
N PRO A 58 -5.01 2.35 -12.71
CA PRO A 58 -5.16 2.22 -11.27
C PRO A 58 -4.00 2.86 -10.49
N GLU A 59 -4.34 3.61 -9.44
CA GLU A 59 -3.40 4.22 -8.53
C GLU A 59 -3.28 3.45 -7.21
N TYR A 60 -2.06 3.36 -6.71
CA TYR A 60 -1.67 2.66 -5.51
C TYR A 60 -0.85 3.56 -4.59
N TYR A 61 -0.96 3.32 -3.29
CA TYR A 61 0.04 3.78 -2.33
C TYR A 61 1.07 2.69 -2.11
N GLU A 62 2.35 3.08 -2.13
CA GLU A 62 3.42 2.26 -1.57
C GLU A 62 3.58 2.61 -0.10
N PHE A 63 3.29 1.63 0.77
CA PHE A 63 3.52 1.73 2.21
C PHE A 63 4.76 0.95 2.61
N GLU A 64 5.49 1.50 3.57
CA GLU A 64 6.41 0.75 4.41
C GLU A 64 5.83 0.75 5.83
N VAL A 65 5.75 -0.44 6.41
CA VAL A 65 5.24 -0.68 7.76
C VAL A 65 6.34 -1.33 8.55
N SER A 66 6.69 -0.75 9.69
CA SER A 66 7.72 -1.31 10.58
C SER A 66 7.27 -1.35 12.02
N LEU A 67 7.56 -2.47 12.69
CA LEU A 67 7.26 -2.64 14.10
C LEU A 67 8.15 -1.69 14.93
N ARG A 68 7.52 -0.90 15.80
CA ARG A 68 8.24 -0.02 16.73
C ARG A 68 8.74 -0.85 17.91
N HIS A 69 9.78 -0.36 18.56
CA HIS A 69 10.37 -0.98 19.76
C HIS A 69 10.99 -2.38 19.54
N ALA A 70 11.05 -2.87 18.30
CA ALA A 70 11.80 -4.06 17.93
C ALA A 70 13.17 -3.70 17.34
N THR A 71 14.22 -4.36 17.82
CA THR A 71 15.59 -4.27 17.29
C THR A 71 16.17 -5.67 17.14
N PRO A 72 16.75 -6.05 15.99
CA PRO A 72 16.82 -5.32 14.71
C PRO A 72 15.45 -4.98 14.10
N ARG A 73 15.45 -4.07 13.11
CA ARG A 73 14.21 -3.56 12.50
C ARG A 73 13.43 -4.67 11.79
N ILE A 74 12.14 -4.77 12.08
CA ILE A 74 11.19 -5.70 11.43
C ILE A 74 10.24 -4.87 10.56
N TRP A 75 10.10 -5.21 9.27
CA TRP A 75 9.32 -4.38 8.35
C TRP A 75 8.78 -5.11 7.12
N ARG A 76 7.74 -4.51 6.50
CA ARG A 76 7.15 -4.91 5.22
C ARG A 76 6.92 -3.70 4.33
N ARG A 77 6.99 -3.89 3.02
CA ARG A 77 6.65 -2.88 2.01
C ARG A 77 5.73 -3.47 0.98
N PHE A 78 4.62 -2.79 0.73
CA PHE A 78 3.58 -3.27 -0.17
C PHE A 78 2.84 -2.12 -0.86
N LEU A 79 2.17 -2.45 -1.95
CA LEU A 79 1.20 -1.60 -2.62
C LEU A 79 -0.20 -1.92 -2.12
N ILE A 80 -1.03 -0.90 -1.95
CA ILE A 80 -2.48 -1.03 -1.73
C ILE A 80 -3.23 0.00 -2.57
N SER A 81 -4.41 -0.38 -3.07
CA SER A 81 -5.24 0.52 -3.87
C SER A 81 -5.47 1.85 -3.16
N LYS A 82 -5.29 2.98 -3.87
CA LYS A 82 -5.57 4.32 -3.33
C LYS A 82 -7.04 4.49 -2.89
N LYS A 83 -7.95 3.68 -3.45
CA LYS A 83 -9.38 3.66 -3.12
C LYS A 83 -9.69 2.89 -1.83
N ALA A 84 -8.71 2.24 -1.21
CA ALA A 84 -8.90 1.46 0.01
C ALA A 84 -9.21 2.35 1.23
N ASN A 85 -9.75 1.72 2.26
CA ASN A 85 -9.97 2.30 3.59
C ASN A 85 -8.93 1.78 4.60
N PHE A 86 -8.97 2.32 5.82
CA PHE A 86 -8.05 1.92 6.89
C PHE A 86 -8.26 0.47 7.34
N LEU A 87 -9.47 -0.09 7.21
CA LEU A 87 -9.70 -1.52 7.47
C LEU A 87 -8.93 -2.40 6.46
N LYS A 88 -8.92 -2.05 5.17
CA LYS A 88 -8.12 -2.76 4.16
C LYS A 88 -6.61 -2.60 4.37
N LEU A 89 -6.17 -1.49 4.95
CA LEU A 89 -4.78 -1.33 5.37
C LEU A 89 -4.46 -2.20 6.58
N HIS A 90 -5.35 -2.29 7.57
CA HIS A 90 -5.22 -3.24 8.67
C HIS A 90 -5.09 -4.68 8.16
N GLU A 91 -6.02 -5.12 7.30
CA GLU A 91 -5.98 -6.48 6.72
C GLU A 91 -4.66 -6.75 5.99
N ALA A 92 -4.14 -5.75 5.25
CA ALA A 92 -2.83 -5.87 4.62
C ALA A 92 -1.69 -6.00 5.64
N ILE A 93 -1.68 -5.19 6.71
CA ILE A 93 -0.63 -5.28 7.74
C ILE A 93 -0.65 -6.66 8.40
N GLN A 94 -1.83 -7.13 8.84
CA GLN A 94 -2.01 -8.44 9.47
C GLN A 94 -1.49 -9.58 8.59
N ASP A 95 -1.90 -9.62 7.32
CA ASP A 95 -1.48 -10.69 6.40
C ASP A 95 0.03 -10.63 6.09
N ALA A 96 0.62 -9.42 6.08
CA ALA A 96 2.06 -9.23 5.88
C ALA A 96 2.89 -9.64 7.11
N CYS A 97 2.34 -9.46 8.31
CA CYS A 97 2.93 -9.91 9.57
C CYS A 97 2.78 -11.42 9.74
N GLY A 98 1.67 -11.98 9.25
CA GLY A 98 1.27 -13.37 9.54
C GLY A 98 0.44 -13.48 10.82
N TRP A 99 -0.38 -12.47 11.09
CA TRP A 99 -1.26 -12.38 12.26
C TRP A 99 -2.72 -12.72 11.92
N ASP A 100 -3.52 -12.97 12.96
CA ASP A 100 -4.83 -13.62 12.86
C ASP A 100 -6.04 -12.67 12.86
N HIS A 101 -5.81 -11.34 12.91
CA HIS A 101 -6.87 -10.32 12.95
C HIS A 101 -7.81 -10.45 14.18
N SER A 102 -7.32 -11.04 15.26
CA SER A 102 -8.10 -11.43 16.45
C SER A 102 -8.42 -10.28 17.41
N HIS A 103 -7.65 -9.19 17.34
CA HIS A 103 -7.69 -8.14 18.35
C HIS A 103 -8.14 -6.77 17.86
N LEU A 104 -8.45 -5.89 18.82
CA LEU A 104 -8.78 -4.49 18.55
C LEU A 104 -7.62 -3.74 17.88
N LEU A 105 -7.97 -2.71 17.12
CA LEU A 105 -7.03 -1.90 16.37
C LEU A 105 -7.35 -0.41 16.44
N ALA A 106 -6.33 0.43 16.32
CA ALA A 106 -6.46 1.86 16.11
C ALA A 106 -5.34 2.43 15.23
N PHE A 107 -5.65 3.48 14.48
CA PHE A 107 -4.71 4.33 13.78
C PHE A 107 -4.70 5.71 14.42
N ARG A 108 -3.50 6.16 14.79
CA ARG A 108 -3.24 7.43 15.46
C ARG A 108 -2.40 8.33 14.59
N GLU A 109 -2.67 9.63 14.67
CA GLU A 109 -1.80 10.64 14.06
C GLU A 109 -0.36 10.45 14.51
N TRP A 110 0.60 10.81 13.66
CA TRP A 110 2.00 10.67 14.04
C TRP A 110 2.37 11.65 15.17
N GLY A 111 2.88 11.14 16.28
CA GLY A 111 3.33 11.94 17.41
C GLY A 111 3.10 11.21 18.74
N ARG A 112 3.65 11.75 19.84
CA ARG A 112 3.56 11.13 21.17
C ARG A 112 2.13 11.08 21.74
N GLN A 113 1.28 12.01 21.30
CA GLN A 113 -0.12 12.12 21.72
C GLN A 113 -1.04 12.23 20.50
N GLY A 114 -0.70 11.52 19.43
CA GLY A 114 -1.51 11.51 18.21
C GLY A 114 -2.92 11.00 18.49
N ARG A 115 -3.92 11.72 18.01
CA ARG A 115 -5.33 11.35 18.19
C ARG A 115 -5.68 10.16 17.30
N GLU A 116 -6.53 9.28 17.81
CA GLU A 116 -7.15 8.22 17.00
C GLU A 116 -8.07 8.81 15.96
N PHE A 117 -7.90 8.37 14.70
CA PHE A 117 -8.69 8.87 13.58
C PHE A 117 -9.35 7.77 12.76
N ALA A 118 -8.97 6.50 12.98
CA ALA A 118 -9.60 5.32 12.39
C ALA A 118 -9.30 4.11 13.28
N GLY A 119 -10.22 3.18 13.48
CA GLY A 119 -9.99 2.02 14.33
C GLY A 119 -11.22 1.15 14.51
N THR A 120 -11.19 0.29 15.53
CA THR A 120 -12.39 -0.38 16.03
C THR A 120 -13.17 0.62 16.88
N PRO A 121 -14.44 0.93 16.55
CA PRO A 121 -15.23 1.85 17.36
C PRO A 121 -15.35 1.35 18.79
N ALA A 122 -15.11 2.22 19.76
CA ALA A 122 -15.38 1.92 21.16
C ALA A 122 -16.87 1.65 21.35
N ASP A 123 -17.20 0.69 22.21
CA ASP A 123 -18.58 0.53 22.66
C ASP A 123 -18.94 1.74 23.53
N VAL A 124 -19.80 2.60 23.00
CA VAL A 124 -20.22 3.86 23.62
C VAL A 124 -20.92 3.62 24.97
N PHE A 125 -21.50 2.44 25.18
CA PHE A 125 -22.08 2.08 26.48
C PHE A 125 -21.02 1.75 27.53
N MET A 126 -19.87 1.21 27.11
CA MET A 126 -18.76 0.83 27.99
C MET A 126 -17.82 2.02 28.28
N ALA A 127 -17.73 2.99 27.37
CA ALA A 127 -16.88 4.17 27.51
C ALA A 127 -17.61 5.48 27.11
N PRO A 128 -18.68 5.88 27.83
CA PRO A 128 -19.53 7.01 27.42
C PRO A 128 -18.85 8.38 27.50
N TRP A 129 -17.69 8.48 28.15
CA TRP A 129 -16.88 9.69 28.27
C TRP A 129 -15.76 9.79 27.22
N GLU A 130 -15.55 8.76 26.40
CA GLU A 130 -14.55 8.77 25.34
C GLU A 130 -15.16 9.18 24.00
N GLN A 131 -14.42 9.95 23.21
CA GLN A 131 -14.81 10.18 21.83
C GLN A 131 -14.59 8.88 21.06
N PRO A 132 -15.64 8.29 20.46
CA PRO A 132 -15.52 7.01 19.78
C PRO A 132 -14.59 7.14 18.58
N THR A 133 -13.62 6.23 18.50
CA THR A 133 -12.72 6.12 17.37
C THR A 133 -13.52 5.85 16.09
N PRO A 134 -13.32 6.64 15.01
CA PRO A 134 -14.05 6.41 13.76
C PRO A 134 -13.80 4.99 13.21
N ASP A 135 -14.84 4.35 12.69
CA ASP A 135 -14.74 3.01 12.10
C ASP A 135 -13.75 3.00 10.92
N ALA A 136 -12.70 2.18 11.03
CA ALA A 136 -11.68 2.02 9.99
C ALA A 136 -12.25 1.59 8.63
N SER A 137 -13.42 0.94 8.60
CA SER A 137 -14.12 0.57 7.36
C SER A 137 -14.69 1.78 6.61
N LYS A 138 -14.86 2.93 7.29
CA LYS A 138 -15.47 4.15 6.76
C LYS A 138 -14.46 5.24 6.39
N VAL A 139 -13.26 5.20 6.96
CA VAL A 139 -12.21 6.20 6.69
C VAL A 139 -11.35 5.77 5.51
N LYS A 140 -11.32 6.56 4.43
CA LYS A 140 -10.49 6.22 3.25
C LYS A 140 -9.02 6.56 3.51
N LEU A 141 -8.10 5.81 2.90
CA LEU A 141 -6.67 6.13 2.98
C LEU A 141 -6.37 7.52 2.43
N ALA A 142 -7.04 7.92 1.34
CA ALA A 142 -6.87 9.24 0.75
C ALA A 142 -7.33 10.38 1.67
N ASP A 143 -8.31 10.13 2.56
CA ASP A 143 -8.80 11.15 3.49
C ASP A 143 -7.71 11.55 4.49
N PHE A 144 -6.75 10.67 4.79
CA PHE A 144 -5.60 10.98 5.65
C PHE A 144 -4.34 11.28 4.83
N PHE A 145 -3.90 10.35 3.98
CA PHE A 145 -2.58 10.39 3.36
C PHE A 145 -2.40 11.39 2.21
N GLU A 146 -3.47 12.05 1.77
CA GLU A 146 -3.38 13.17 0.82
C GLU A 146 -3.38 14.54 1.52
N GLN A 147 -3.57 14.59 2.84
CA GLN A 147 -3.45 15.84 3.59
C GLN A 147 -1.98 16.27 3.71
N PRO A 148 -1.67 17.58 3.60
CA PRO A 148 -0.32 18.09 3.83
C PRO A 148 0.24 17.68 5.20
N GLY A 149 1.44 17.09 5.21
CA GLY A 149 2.10 16.63 6.44
C GLY A 149 1.74 15.21 6.91
N HIS A 150 0.71 14.59 6.33
CA HIS A 150 0.20 13.26 6.74
C HIS A 150 0.84 12.13 5.93
N ALA A 151 2.17 12.07 5.90
CA ALA A 151 2.88 10.99 5.20
C ALA A 151 3.03 9.70 6.04
N ARG A 152 2.72 9.76 7.34
CA ARG A 152 2.87 8.66 8.29
C ARG A 152 1.84 8.72 9.41
N CYS A 153 1.53 7.57 9.98
CA CYS A 153 0.70 7.40 11.18
C CYS A 153 1.23 6.24 12.02
N VAL A 154 0.65 6.06 13.22
CA VAL A 154 0.88 4.88 14.05
C VAL A 154 -0.30 3.93 13.91
N TYR A 155 -0.02 2.64 13.71
CA TYR A 155 -1.01 1.58 13.76
C TYR A 155 -0.78 0.77 15.04
N LEU A 156 -1.76 0.79 15.93
CA LEU A 156 -1.81 0.02 17.17
C LEU A 156 -2.69 -1.20 16.95
N TYR A 157 -2.18 -2.37 17.29
CA TYR A 157 -2.89 -3.64 17.26
C TYR A 157 -2.72 -4.36 18.58
N ASP A 158 -3.79 -5.02 19.02
CA ASP A 158 -3.87 -5.67 20.33
C ASP A 158 -3.63 -4.68 21.47
N PHE A 159 -4.71 -4.27 22.13
CA PHE A 159 -4.62 -3.29 23.21
C PHE A 159 -4.06 -3.90 24.52
N GLY A 160 -3.97 -5.23 24.60
CA GLY A 160 -3.25 -5.93 25.66
C GLY A 160 -1.74 -5.90 25.41
N ASP A 161 -1.31 -6.45 24.27
CA ASP A 161 0.12 -6.56 23.93
C ASP A 161 0.75 -5.24 23.46
N GLY A 162 -0.05 -4.33 22.92
CA GLY A 162 0.35 -2.97 22.56
C GLY A 162 1.23 -2.89 21.33
N TRP A 163 0.96 -3.66 20.27
CA TRP A 163 1.79 -3.68 19.07
C TRP A 163 1.69 -2.39 18.26
N GLU A 164 2.69 -1.52 18.38
CA GLU A 164 2.76 -0.28 17.61
C GLU A 164 3.60 -0.42 16.34
N HIS A 165 3.04 0.01 15.21
CA HIS A 165 3.74 0.08 13.93
C HIS A 165 3.84 1.52 13.46
N GLU A 166 4.98 1.89 12.88
CA GLU A 166 5.04 3.05 12.00
C GLU A 166 4.52 2.64 10.63
N VAL A 167 3.47 3.31 10.15
CA VAL A 167 2.97 3.17 8.79
C VAL A 167 3.33 4.42 8.01
N LYS A 168 4.15 4.27 6.97
CA LYS A 168 4.67 5.39 6.18
C LYS A 168 4.31 5.24 4.71
N ARG A 169 3.55 6.20 4.16
CA ARG A 169 3.33 6.32 2.72
C ARG A 169 4.61 6.83 2.07
N ARG A 170 5.25 5.99 1.26
CA ARG A 170 6.48 6.37 0.52
C ARG A 170 6.16 7.19 -0.72
N LYS A 171 5.24 6.70 -1.56
CA LYS A 171 4.86 7.35 -2.83
C LYS A 171 3.51 6.84 -3.36
N ARG A 172 3.03 7.51 -4.40
CA ARG A 172 1.96 7.01 -5.28
C ARG A 172 2.58 6.29 -6.49
N VAL A 173 1.91 5.26 -6.96
CA VAL A 173 2.31 4.48 -8.14
C VAL A 173 1.09 4.25 -9.00
N SER A 174 1.21 4.46 -10.32
CA SER A 174 0.21 4.05 -11.30
C SER A 174 0.68 2.78 -12.00
N CYS A 175 -0.18 1.77 -12.07
CA CYS A 175 0.14 0.50 -12.72
C CYS A 175 -0.90 0.22 -13.82
N PRO A 176 -0.51 -0.39 -14.95
CA PRO A 176 -1.47 -0.86 -15.96
C PRO A 176 -2.28 -2.07 -15.46
N GLU A 177 -1.68 -2.87 -14.57
CA GLU A 177 -2.33 -4.02 -13.95
C GLU A 177 -3.17 -3.58 -12.74
N SER A 178 -4.37 -4.18 -12.61
CA SER A 178 -5.26 -3.98 -11.46
C SER A 178 -5.13 -5.13 -10.47
N PHE A 179 -4.76 -4.81 -9.24
CA PHE A 179 -4.74 -5.69 -8.07
C PHE A 179 -5.28 -4.94 -6.83
N LYS A 180 -5.62 -5.67 -5.76
CA LYS A 180 -6.05 -5.06 -4.49
C LYS A 180 -4.87 -4.56 -3.66
N ARG A 181 -3.86 -5.42 -3.52
CA ARG A 181 -2.61 -5.18 -2.82
C ARG A 181 -1.50 -6.07 -3.41
N ARG A 182 -0.24 -5.69 -3.21
CA ARG A 182 0.93 -6.45 -3.67
C ARG A 182 2.13 -6.28 -2.76
N LEU A 183 2.71 -7.37 -2.26
CA LEU A 183 3.90 -7.33 -1.42
C LEU A 183 5.15 -7.08 -2.28
N ILE A 184 5.97 -6.11 -1.87
CA ILE A 184 7.18 -5.69 -2.60
C ILE A 184 8.44 -6.24 -1.93
N ALA A 185 8.56 -6.05 -0.62
CA ALA A 185 9.77 -6.39 0.14
C ALA A 185 9.46 -6.47 1.64
N GLY A 186 10.43 -6.94 2.42
CA GLY A 186 10.38 -6.98 3.86
C GLY A 186 11.64 -7.60 4.42
N GLU A 187 11.68 -7.71 5.74
CA GLU A 187 12.79 -8.32 6.46
C GLU A 187 12.31 -8.79 7.83
N ARG A 188 12.87 -9.91 8.30
CA ARG A 188 12.62 -10.56 9.60
C ARG A 188 11.18 -11.05 9.78
N ALA A 189 11.00 -11.99 10.71
CA ALA A 189 9.67 -12.44 11.13
C ALA A 189 9.05 -11.37 12.03
N PHE A 190 7.73 -11.20 11.96
CA PHE A 190 7.02 -10.47 13.01
C PHE A 190 6.92 -11.34 14.27
N PRO A 191 6.73 -10.72 15.45
CA PRO A 191 6.44 -11.47 16.67
C PRO A 191 5.28 -12.44 16.48
N PRO A 192 5.31 -13.63 17.10
CA PRO A 192 4.14 -14.49 17.16
C PRO A 192 2.95 -13.75 17.80
N GLU A 193 1.73 -14.11 17.39
CA GLU A 193 0.52 -13.63 18.06
C GLU A 193 0.56 -14.01 19.55
N ASP A 194 -0.07 -13.18 20.40
CA ASP A 194 -0.25 -13.43 21.84
C ASP A 194 1.05 -13.73 22.61
N CYS A 195 2.20 -13.30 22.10
CA CYS A 195 3.46 -13.58 22.77
C CYS A 195 3.70 -12.70 24.00
N GLY A 196 2.84 -11.71 24.29
CA GLY A 196 2.94 -10.83 25.46
C GLY A 196 3.68 -9.52 25.17
N GLY A 197 3.43 -8.94 24.00
CA GLY A 197 4.01 -7.68 23.59
C GLY A 197 5.53 -7.73 23.41
N VAL A 198 6.17 -6.56 23.39
CA VAL A 198 7.61 -6.42 23.09
C VAL A 198 8.50 -7.23 24.04
N TRP A 199 8.13 -7.33 25.31
CA TRP A 199 8.87 -8.09 26.31
C TRP A 199 8.75 -9.60 26.08
N GLY A 200 7.54 -10.06 25.80
CA GLY A 200 7.28 -11.43 25.43
C GLY A 200 7.99 -11.86 24.14
N TYR A 201 8.02 -10.98 23.14
CA TYR A 201 8.82 -11.18 21.92
C TYR A 201 10.32 -11.28 22.22
N ALA A 202 10.87 -10.43 23.08
CA ALA A 202 12.28 -10.51 23.47
C ALA A 202 12.60 -11.87 24.11
N ARG A 203 11.72 -12.37 24.98
CA ARG A 203 11.83 -13.72 25.55
C ARG A 203 11.79 -14.80 24.47
N CYS A 204 10.86 -14.71 23.51
CA CYS A 204 10.79 -15.66 22.39
C CYS A 204 12.11 -15.74 21.63
N VAL A 205 12.72 -14.59 21.35
CA VAL A 205 14.03 -14.49 20.70
C VAL A 205 15.12 -15.17 21.53
N GLU A 206 15.17 -14.93 22.83
CA GLU A 206 16.15 -15.58 23.72
C GLU A 206 16.01 -17.10 23.76
N VAL A 207 14.78 -17.62 23.71
CA VAL A 207 14.50 -19.05 23.70
C VAL A 207 15.00 -19.71 22.42
N VAL A 208 14.63 -19.18 21.23
CA VAL A 208 15.04 -19.79 19.95
C VAL A 208 16.53 -19.63 19.66
N GLU A 209 17.18 -18.60 20.22
CA GLU A 209 18.62 -18.40 20.12
C GLU A 209 19.40 -19.20 21.19
N GLY A 210 18.72 -20.00 22.02
CA GLY A 210 19.33 -20.84 23.04
C GLY A 210 19.96 -20.08 24.21
N ARG A 211 19.60 -18.81 24.40
CA ARG A 211 20.06 -17.98 25.53
C ARG A 211 19.21 -18.14 26.78
N LEU A 212 18.00 -18.67 26.62
CA LEU A 212 17.09 -18.99 27.70
C LEU A 212 16.55 -20.41 27.52
N GLU A 213 16.74 -21.26 28.53
CA GLU A 213 16.17 -22.61 28.52
C GLU A 213 14.70 -22.57 28.94
N ASP A 214 13.81 -22.74 27.96
CA ASP A 214 12.37 -22.86 28.17
C ASP A 214 11.79 -23.84 27.13
N PRO A 215 11.78 -25.15 27.42
CA PRO A 215 11.31 -26.16 26.47
C PRO A 215 9.83 -26.02 26.09
N GLU A 216 9.00 -25.55 27.02
CA GLU A 216 7.56 -25.33 26.77
C GLU A 216 7.37 -24.18 25.78
N GLN A 217 8.09 -23.08 25.97
CA GLN A 217 8.04 -21.96 25.04
C GLN A 217 8.67 -22.31 23.69
N LEU A 218 9.73 -23.12 23.66
CA LEU A 218 10.34 -23.55 22.40
C LEU A 218 9.39 -24.45 21.59
N ASP A 219 8.68 -25.36 22.24
CA ASP A 219 7.65 -26.20 21.61
C ASP A 219 6.49 -25.33 21.07
N TRP A 220 6.04 -24.33 21.84
CA TRP A 220 5.01 -23.39 21.42
C TRP A 220 5.43 -22.54 20.20
N LEU A 221 6.70 -22.12 20.12
CA LEU A 221 7.23 -21.34 19.00
C LEU A 221 7.35 -22.15 17.71
N GLY A 222 7.48 -23.48 17.80
CA GLY A 222 7.65 -24.36 16.64
C GLY A 222 8.79 -23.91 15.72
N ASP A 223 8.50 -23.72 14.44
CA ASP A 223 9.48 -23.32 13.41
C ASP A 223 9.74 -21.79 13.35
N TRP A 224 9.16 -21.01 14.26
CA TRP A 224 9.35 -19.57 14.26
C TRP A 224 10.81 -19.20 14.59
N HIS A 225 11.36 -18.26 13.81
CA HIS A 225 12.69 -17.70 14.07
C HIS A 225 12.71 -16.21 13.68
N PRO A 226 13.29 -15.31 14.49
CA PRO A 226 13.20 -13.86 14.26
C PRO A 226 13.82 -13.41 12.93
N GLU A 227 14.84 -14.11 12.44
CA GLU A 227 15.46 -13.80 11.14
C GLU A 227 14.70 -14.39 9.93
N HIS A 228 13.68 -15.22 10.14
CA HIS A 228 12.99 -15.89 9.05
C HIS A 228 12.13 -14.88 8.26
N PHE A 229 12.46 -14.69 6.98
CA PHE A 229 11.61 -13.97 6.04
C PHE A 229 11.67 -14.60 4.63
N ASP A 230 10.56 -15.18 4.19
CA ASP A 230 10.37 -15.66 2.81
C ASP A 230 9.35 -14.78 2.07
N LEU A 231 9.85 -13.92 1.19
CA LEU A 231 9.03 -12.99 0.41
C LEU A 231 8.00 -13.72 -0.47
N GLU A 232 8.38 -14.83 -1.10
CA GLU A 232 7.52 -15.52 -2.08
C GLU A 232 6.44 -16.34 -1.37
N ALA A 233 6.77 -16.95 -0.22
CA ALA A 233 5.76 -17.58 0.63
C ALA A 233 4.72 -16.59 1.14
N ILE A 234 5.15 -15.40 1.59
CA ILE A 234 4.22 -14.36 2.07
C ILE A 234 3.39 -13.79 0.92
N LYS A 235 3.98 -13.53 -0.26
CA LYS A 235 3.24 -13.07 -1.45
C LYS A 235 2.07 -13.98 -1.80
N LYS A 236 2.23 -15.30 -1.71
CA LYS A 236 1.16 -16.27 -2.03
C LYS A 236 -0.11 -16.09 -1.18
N ARG A 237 0.01 -15.58 0.05
CA ARG A 237 -1.16 -15.24 0.89
C ARG A 237 -1.55 -13.77 0.77
N PHE A 238 -0.58 -12.87 0.66
CA PHE A 238 -0.82 -11.42 0.66
C PHE A 238 -1.44 -10.92 -0.65
N ASP A 239 -0.97 -11.39 -1.81
CA ASP A 239 -1.37 -10.86 -3.13
C ASP A 239 -2.75 -11.37 -3.63
N ARG A 240 -3.48 -12.13 -2.80
CA ARG A 240 -4.81 -12.69 -3.13
C ARG A 240 -5.93 -11.64 -3.22
#